data_AF-A0A4R8EXP9-F1
#
_entry.id   AF-A0A4R8EXP9-F1
#
_cell.length_a   1.000
_cell.length_b   1.000
_cell.length_c   1.000
_cell.angle_alpha   90.00
_cell.angle_beta   90.00
_cell.angle_gamma   90.00
#
_symmetry.space_group_name_H-M   'P 1'
#
loop_
_entity.id
_entity.type
_entity.pdbx_description
1 polymer ?
#
loop_
_entity_poly.entity_id
_entity_poly.type
_entity_poly.pdbx_seq_one_letter_code
_entity_poly.pdbx_strand_id
1 'polypeptide(L)' 'MATLSMDGSYELTTEKVDEVVTRKSPGNYGLGYTQNNTFYVRYVGRSDDDINERLKQWEGKNSN' A
#
# COMPACT_ATOMS: atom_id res chain seq x y z
N MET A 1 14.73 17.47 -2.90
CA MET A 1 13.74 16.94 -1.94
C MET A 1 13.67 15.45 -2.13
N ALA A 2 13.62 14.66 -1.05
CA ALA A 2 13.38 13.24 -1.16
C ALA A 2 11.94 13.01 -1.64
N THR A 3 11.77 12.31 -2.76
CA THR A 3 10.48 11.83 -3.23
C THR A 3 10.31 10.39 -2.75
N LEU A 4 9.11 10.01 -2.33
CA LEU A 4 8.84 8.64 -1.90
C LEU A 4 8.80 7.64 -3.07
N SER A 5 8.76 8.11 -4.32
CA SER A 5 8.63 7.30 -5.52
C SER A 5 7.51 6.25 -5.40
N MET A 6 6.39 6.68 -4.82
CA MET A 6 5.18 5.87 -4.69
C MET A 6 4.34 6.06 -5.95
N ASP A 7 4.05 4.97 -6.64
CA ASP A 7 3.17 4.95 -7.79
C ASP A 7 1.71 4.88 -7.34
N GLY A 8 0.95 5.94 -7.63
CA GLY A 8 -0.52 5.96 -7.58
C GLY A 8 -1.18 5.50 -6.27
N SER A 9 -2.50 5.40 -6.33
CA SER A 9 -3.30 4.71 -5.31
C SER A 9 -3.98 3.52 -5.98
N TYR A 10 -3.96 2.37 -5.31
CA TYR A 10 -4.59 1.14 -5.79
C TYR A 10 -5.59 0.62 -4.77
N GLU A 11 -6.56 -0.16 -5.24
CA GLU A 11 -7.45 -0.90 -4.35
C GLU A 11 -6.64 -1.91 -3.53
N LEU A 12 -6.94 -2.01 -2.23
CA LEU A 12 -6.26 -2.91 -1.31
C LEU A 12 -6.87 -4.30 -1.38
N THR A 13 -6.55 -5.03 -2.45
CA THR A 13 -6.88 -6.45 -2.63
C THR A 13 -5.63 -7.29 -2.80
N THR A 14 -5.66 -8.57 -2.41
CA THR A 14 -4.52 -9.47 -2.60
C THR A 14 -4.09 -9.55 -4.07
N GLU A 15 -5.05 -9.64 -4.98
CA GLU A 15 -4.80 -9.68 -6.43
C GLU A 15 -4.08 -8.42 -6.93
N LYS A 16 -4.54 -7.24 -6.49
CA LYS A 16 -3.94 -5.97 -6.95
C LYS A 16 -2.55 -5.74 -6.36
N VAL A 17 -2.34 -6.17 -5.11
CA VAL A 17 -1.01 -6.14 -4.48
C VAL A 17 -0.04 -7.03 -5.25
N ASP A 18 -0.44 -8.23 -5.68
CA ASP A 18 0.40 -9.11 -6.50
C ASP A 18 0.71 -8.55 -7.89
N GLU A 19 -0.26 -7.87 -8.51
CA GLU A 19 -0.07 -7.24 -9.82
C GLU A 19 0.94 -6.08 -9.76
N VAL A 20 0.82 -5.21 -8.75
CA VAL A 20 1.58 -3.94 -8.70
C VAL A 20 2.88 -4.09 -7.91
N VAL A 21 2.84 -4.77 -6.76
CA VAL A 21 3.97 -4.91 -5.84
C VAL A 21 4.74 -6.18 -6.17
N THR A 22 5.37 -6.16 -7.35
CA THR A 22 6.11 -7.32 -7.88
C THR A 22 7.45 -7.54 -7.18
N ARG A 23 8.00 -6.49 -6.55
CA ARG A 23 9.26 -6.57 -5.82
C ARG A 23 9.03 -6.98 -4.37
N LYS A 24 9.45 -8.20 -4.04
CA LYS A 24 9.47 -8.75 -2.68
C LYS A 24 10.73 -8.28 -1.94
N SER A 25 10.65 -7.10 -1.32
CA SER A 25 11.77 -6.48 -0.63
C SER A 25 11.29 -5.60 0.54
N PRO A 26 12.21 -5.11 1.39
CA PRO A 26 11.90 -4.08 2.37
C PRO A 26 11.37 -2.82 1.67
N GLY A 27 10.50 -2.08 2.36
CA GLY A 27 9.93 -0.84 1.84
C GLY A 27 8.86 -0.22 2.74
N ASN A 28 8.43 0.99 2.38
CA ASN A 28 7.36 1.72 3.04
C ASN A 28 6.08 1.76 2.19
N TYR A 29 4.93 1.90 2.84
CA TYR A 29 3.62 1.93 2.18
C TYR A 29 2.67 2.89 2.89
N GLY A 30 1.69 3.43 2.14
CA GLY A 30 0.59 4.23 2.66
C GLY A 30 -0.74 3.52 2.46
N LEU A 31 -1.57 3.49 3.50
CA LEU A 31 -2.96 3.04 3.43
C LEU A 31 -3.90 4.23 3.65
N GLY A 32 -5.00 4.25 2.94
CA GLY A 32 -5.88 5.41 2.88
C GLY A 32 -7.14 5.14 2.07
N TYR A 33 -7.79 6.22 1.65
CA TYR A 33 -8.93 6.16 0.74
C TYR A 33 -8.78 7.24 -0.33
N THR A 34 -9.41 7.01 -1.48
CA THR A 34 -9.45 7.99 -2.56
C THR A 34 -10.81 8.68 -2.58
N GLN A 35 -10.81 10.01 -2.56
CA GLN A 35 -12.00 10.84 -2.74
C GLN A 35 -11.67 11.96 -3.74
N ASN A 36 -12.53 12.19 -4.73
CA ASN A 36 -12.34 13.22 -5.77
C ASN A 36 -10.93 13.19 -6.41
N ASN A 37 -10.45 11.98 -6.76
CA ASN A 37 -9.13 11.76 -7.38
C ASN A 37 -7.93 12.16 -6.49
N THR A 38 -8.16 12.38 -5.20
CA THR A 38 -7.14 12.66 -4.19
C THR A 38 -7.04 11.49 -3.22
N PHE A 39 -5.83 10.97 -3.02
CA PHE A 39 -5.57 9.93 -2.03
C PHE A 39 -5.31 10.54 -0.65
N TYR A 40 -6.15 10.20 0.32
CA TYR A 40 -6.06 10.62 1.70
C TYR A 40 -5.42 9.51 2.54
N VAL A 41 -4.18 9.74 2.97
CA VAL A 41 -3.44 8.79 3.81
C VAL A 41 -4.06 8.73 5.20
N ARG A 42 -4.37 7.52 5.68
CA ARG A 42 -4.80 7.26 7.07
C ARG A 42 -3.71 6.59 7.89
N TYR A 43 -2.81 5.85 7.24
CA TYR A 43 -1.76 5.09 7.90
C TYR A 43 -0.52 5.01 7.01
N VAL A 44 0.66 5.14 7.62
CA VAL A 44 1.96 4.91 6.97
C VAL A 44 2.64 3.77 7.71
N GLY A 45 3.08 2.76 6.96
CA GLY A 45 3.75 1.59 7.50
C GLY A 45 5.04 1.27 6.74
N ARG A 46 5.74 0.26 7.24
CA ARG A 46 6.89 -0.34 6.58
C ARG A 46 6.89 -1.85 6.75
N SER A 47 7.61 -2.52 5.87
CA SER A 47 8.01 -3.92 6.00
C SER A 47 9.53 -3.99 5.86
N ASP A 48 10.17 -4.75 6.73
CA ASP A 48 11.63 -4.91 6.75
C ASP A 48 12.09 -6.13 5.94
N ASP A 49 11.15 -6.91 5.36
CA ASP A 49 11.43 -8.14 4.59
C ASP A 49 10.70 -8.15 3.24
N ASP A 50 9.37 -8.28 3.25
CA ASP A 50 8.52 -8.32 2.06
C ASP A 50 7.31 -7.39 2.23
N ILE A 51 7.25 -6.34 1.42
CA ILE A 51 6.15 -5.38 1.45
C ILE A 51 4.86 -5.90 0.79
N ASN A 52 4.97 -6.84 -0.17
CA ASN A 52 3.83 -7.46 -0.83
C ASN A 52 3.04 -8.29 0.20
N GLU A 53 3.70 -9.21 0.90
CA GLU A 53 3.05 -10.03 1.93
C GLU A 53 2.48 -9.17 3.05
N ARG A 54 3.20 -8.10 3.45
CA ARG A 54 2.74 -7.18 4.47
C ARG A 54 1.45 -6.46 4.08
N LEU A 55 1.33 -5.98 2.84
CA LEU A 55 0.13 -5.29 2.36
C LEU A 55 -1.09 -6.21 2.32
N LYS A 56 -0.94 -7.48 1.93
CA LYS A 56 -2.02 -8.48 1.94
C LYS A 56 -2.61 -8.71 3.32
N GLN A 57 -1.80 -8.60 4.38
CA GLN A 57 -2.29 -8.72 5.77
C GLN A 57 -3.28 -7.61 6.17
N TRP A 58 -3.37 -6.51 5.41
CA TRP A 58 -4.31 -5.42 5.66
C TRP A 58 -5.64 -5.58 4.91
N GLU A 59 -5.73 -6.51 3.95
CA GLU A 59 -6.98 -6.82 3.27
C GLU A 59 -8.05 -7.22 4.31
N GLY A 60 -9.24 -6.62 4.22
CA GLY A 60 -10.34 -6.86 5.15
C GLY A 60 -10.19 -6.24 6.56
N LYS A 61 -9.05 -5.63 6.91
CA LYS A 61 -8.85 -5.03 8.25
C LYS A 61 -9.46 -3.65 8.45
N ASN A 62 -10.02 -3.04 7.40
CA ASN A 62 -10.54 -1.67 7.43
C ASN A 62 -12.09 -1.57 7.53
N SER A 63 -12.79 -2.67 7.84
CA SER A 63 -14.22 -2.62 8.17
C SER A 63 -14.45 -2.19 9.62
N ASN A 64 -14.50 -0.89 9.88
CA ASN A 64 -15.10 -0.34 11.10
C ASN A 64 -15.78 0.99 10.83
#